data_AF-A0A265Q4W5-F1
#
_entry.id   AF-A0A265Q4W5-F1
#
_cell.length_a   1.000
_cell.length_b   1.000
_cell.length_c   1.000
_cell.angle_alpha   90.00
_cell.angle_beta   90.00
_cell.angle_gamma   90.00
#
_symmetry.space_group_name_H-M   'P 1'
#
loop_
_entity.id
_entity.type
_entity.pdbx_description
1 polymer ?
#
loop_
_entity_poly.entity_id
_entity_poly.type
_entity_poly.pdbx_seq_one_letter_code
_entity_poly.pdbx_strand_id
1 'polypeptide(L)'
;MEDILNTWRETNNLAIDFGKELNRIGYFLQASKDNKDIEEVYNDVIEKYLEQVTCPICGKNNNCRHSKECWCHNVIIPKGILDIIPEDKKGKACICKSCIDKYRS
;
A
#
# COMPACT_ATOMS: atom_id res chain seq x y z
N MET A 1 -19.56 6.47 -14.89
CA MET A 1 -18.50 7.21 -15.62
C MET A 1 -17.65 8.00 -14.64
N GLU A 2 -18.28 8.78 -13.74
CA GLU A 2 -17.61 9.42 -12.59
C GLU A 2 -16.77 8.42 -11.76
N ASP A 3 -17.31 7.24 -11.46
CA ASP A 3 -16.62 6.24 -10.63
C ASP A 3 -15.34 5.69 -11.27
N ILE A 4 -15.35 5.52 -12.60
CA ILE A 4 -14.18 5.06 -13.36
C ILE A 4 -13.10 6.14 -13.33
N LEU A 5 -13.49 7.41 -13.55
CA LEU A 5 -12.57 8.54 -13.49
C LEU A 5 -11.98 8.74 -12.09
N ASN A 6 -12.79 8.56 -11.04
CA ASN A 6 -12.35 8.65 -9.65
C ASN A 6 -11.36 7.52 -9.32
N THR A 7 -11.69 6.28 -9.69
CA THR A 7 -10.78 5.13 -9.50
C THR A 7 -9.46 5.33 -10.24
N TRP A 8 -9.50 5.87 -11.46
CA TRP A 8 -8.30 6.20 -12.23
C TRP A 8 -7.46 7.29 -11.55
N ARG A 9 -8.09 8.35 -11.03
CA ARG A 9 -7.40 9.42 -10.28
C ARG A 9 -6.74 8.89 -9.01
N GLU A 10 -7.45 8.09 -8.22
CA GLU A 10 -6.92 7.47 -7.00
C GLU A 10 -5.70 6.59 -7.32
N THR A 11 -5.79 5.77 -8.35
CA THR A 11 -4.69 4.89 -8.79
C THR A 11 -3.47 5.69 -9.26
N ASN A 12 -3.67 6.76 -10.02
CA ASN A 12 -2.58 7.62 -10.50
C ASN A 12 -1.91 8.41 -9.38
N ASN A 13 -2.68 8.95 -8.43
CA ASN A 13 -2.11 9.65 -7.28
C ASN A 13 -1.23 8.71 -6.46
N LEU A 14 -1.70 7.48 -6.24
CA LEU A 14 -0.94 6.46 -5.56
C LEU A 14 0.37 6.13 -6.28
N ALA A 15 0.34 5.97 -7.61
CA ALA A 15 1.54 5.77 -8.42
C ALA A 15 2.52 6.95 -8.33
N ILE A 16 2.03 8.19 -8.35
CA ILE A 16 2.85 9.41 -8.22
C ILE A 16 3.53 9.46 -6.84
N ASP A 17 2.79 9.17 -5.78
CA ASP A 17 3.33 9.22 -4.42
C ASP A 17 4.38 8.13 -4.20
N PHE A 18 4.18 6.94 -4.76
CA PHE A 18 5.23 5.90 -4.78
C PHE A 18 6.46 6.32 -5.59
N GLY A 19 6.28 6.92 -6.75
CA GLY A 19 7.40 7.45 -7.55
C GLY A 19 8.23 8.47 -6.77
N LYS A 20 7.58 9.36 -6.02
CA LYS A 20 8.25 10.33 -5.13
C LYS A 20 9.00 9.64 -4.00
N GLU A 21 8.40 8.63 -3.36
CA GLU A 21 9.04 7.87 -2.28
C GLU A 21 10.29 7.14 -2.79
N LEU A 22 10.18 6.38 -3.89
CA LEU A 22 11.30 5.67 -4.51
C LEU A 22 12.44 6.61 -4.89
N ASN A 23 12.12 7.77 -5.46
CA ASN A 23 13.12 8.79 -5.73
C ASN A 23 13.77 9.33 -4.45
N ARG A 24 12.98 9.62 -3.41
CA ARG A 24 13.46 10.15 -2.13
C ARG A 24 14.44 9.19 -1.44
N ILE A 25 14.18 7.89 -1.50
CA ILE A 25 15.07 6.88 -0.90
C ILE A 25 16.26 6.51 -1.80
N GLY A 26 16.40 7.17 -2.96
CA GLY A 26 17.54 6.98 -3.87
C GLY A 26 17.46 5.72 -4.72
N TYR A 27 16.30 5.05 -4.79
CA TYR A 27 16.13 3.79 -5.52
C TYR A 27 16.56 3.92 -6.99
N PHE A 28 16.06 4.93 -7.71
CA PHE A 28 16.37 5.11 -9.13
C PHE A 28 17.85 5.45 -9.37
N LEU A 29 18.47 6.23 -8.48
CA LEU A 29 19.90 6.53 -8.56
C LEU A 29 20.74 5.26 -8.38
N GLN A 30 20.35 4.40 -7.43
CA GLN A 30 21.04 3.14 -7.18
C GLN A 30 20.84 2.16 -8.35
N ALA A 31 19.61 1.98 -8.82
CA ALA A 31 19.30 1.13 -9.98
C ALA A 31 20.10 1.54 -11.23
N SER A 32 20.28 2.86 -11.46
CA SER A 32 21.12 3.36 -12.55
C SER A 32 22.59 3.02 -12.36
N LYS A 33 23.15 3.16 -11.15
CA LYS A 33 24.55 2.79 -10.85
C LYS A 33 24.79 1.30 -11.05
N ASP A 34 23.79 0.48 -10.73
CA ASP A 34 23.85 -0.97 -10.83
C ASP A 34 23.60 -1.47 -12.27
N ASN A 35 23.31 -0.56 -13.22
CA ASN A 35 22.87 -0.90 -14.59
C ASN A 35 21.71 -1.90 -14.59
N LYS A 36 20.79 -1.75 -13.62
CA LYS A 36 19.64 -2.63 -13.47
C LYS A 36 18.74 -2.54 -14.70
N ASP A 37 18.31 -3.69 -15.22
CA ASP A 37 17.43 -3.74 -16.38
C ASP A 37 16.08 -3.05 -16.09
N ILE A 38 15.51 -2.42 -17.10
CA ILE A 38 14.27 -1.66 -16.93
C ILE A 38 13.09 -2.56 -16.51
N GLU A 39 13.05 -3.81 -16.96
CA GLU A 39 12.02 -4.78 -16.56
C GLU A 39 12.18 -5.17 -15.09
N GLU A 40 13.41 -5.32 -14.61
CA GLU A 40 13.65 -5.54 -13.19
C GLU A 40 13.23 -4.32 -12.36
N VAL A 41 13.48 -3.11 -12.86
CA VAL A 41 13.01 -1.88 -12.20
C VAL A 41 11.48 -1.84 -12.13
N TYR A 42 10.77 -2.22 -13.20
CA TYR A 42 9.32 -2.29 -13.20
C TYR A 42 8.79 -3.32 -12.21
N ASN A 43 9.39 -4.51 -12.16
CA ASN A 43 8.97 -5.57 -11.25
C ASN A 43 9.13 -5.15 -9.78
N ASP A 44 10.27 -4.57 -9.39
CA ASP A 44 10.49 -4.04 -8.05
C ASP A 44 9.44 -2.98 -7.67
N VAL A 45 9.09 -2.08 -8.59
CA VAL A 45 8.08 -1.03 -8.36
C VAL A 45 6.70 -1.64 -8.16
N ILE A 46 6.34 -2.62 -9.00
CA ILE A 46 5.06 -3.34 -8.91
C ILE A 46 4.97 -4.11 -7.60
N GLU A 47 6.02 -4.83 -7.22
CA GLU A 47 6.09 -5.54 -5.95
C GLU A 47 5.90 -4.56 -4.80
N LYS A 48 6.59 -3.41 -4.83
CA LYS A 48 6.47 -2.40 -3.79
C LYS A 48 5.06 -1.83 -3.66
N TYR A 49 4.41 -1.57 -4.79
CA TYR A 49 3.01 -1.16 -4.83
C TYR A 49 2.10 -2.23 -4.21
N LEU A 50 2.27 -3.50 -4.59
CA LEU A 50 1.48 -4.61 -4.08
C LEU A 50 1.64 -4.78 -2.56
N GLU A 51 2.83 -4.57 -2.00
CA GLU A 51 3.03 -4.59 -0.54
C GLU A 51 2.13 -3.59 0.20
N GLN A 52 1.84 -2.46 -0.42
CA GLN A 52 1.16 -1.32 0.21
C GLN A 52 -0.36 -1.39 0.06
N VAL A 53 -0.85 -1.95 -1.05
CA VAL A 53 -2.29 -2.09 -1.31
C VAL A 53 -2.84 -3.43 -0.84
N THR A 54 -1.99 -4.36 -0.39
CA THR A 54 -2.41 -5.68 0.07
C THR A 54 -2.63 -5.70 1.57
N CYS A 55 -3.78 -6.22 2.00
CA CYS A 55 -4.07 -6.47 3.40
C CYS A 55 -3.16 -7.60 3.90
N PRO A 56 -2.35 -7.37 4.94
CA PRO A 56 -1.38 -8.37 5.41
C PRO A 56 -2.05 -9.59 6.08
N ILE A 57 -3.34 -9.52 6.38
CA ILE A 57 -4.09 -10.61 7.03
C ILE A 57 -4.74 -11.54 6.00
N CYS A 58 -5.30 -10.99 4.91
CA CYS A 58 -6.11 -11.77 3.97
C CYS A 58 -5.61 -11.78 2.53
N GLY A 59 -4.54 -11.05 2.21
CA GLY A 59 -3.97 -11.00 0.86
C GLY A 59 -4.82 -10.25 -0.18
N LYS A 60 -6.00 -9.73 0.19
CA LYS A 60 -6.86 -8.94 -0.70
C LYS A 60 -6.51 -7.46 -0.62
N ASN A 61 -7.02 -6.66 -1.55
CA ASN A 61 -6.86 -5.20 -1.52
C ASN A 61 -7.34 -4.61 -0.18
N ASN A 62 -6.52 -3.75 0.45
CA ASN A 62 -6.82 -3.12 1.73
C ASN A 62 -7.76 -1.91 1.64
N ASN A 63 -7.96 -1.38 0.44
CA ASN A 63 -8.76 -0.20 0.11
C ASN A 63 -8.38 1.03 0.95
N CYS A 64 -7.09 1.16 1.29
CA CYS A 64 -6.57 2.35 1.93
C CYS A 64 -6.65 3.54 0.96
N ARG A 65 -7.18 4.67 1.43
CA ARG A 65 -7.27 5.92 0.64
C ARG A 65 -6.07 6.84 0.81
N HIS A 66 -5.11 6.49 1.68
CA HIS A 66 -3.97 7.34 2.06
C HIS A 66 -4.36 8.79 2.40
N SER A 67 -5.56 8.97 2.95
CA SER A 67 -6.15 10.26 3.27
C SER A 67 -6.87 10.17 4.61
N LYS A 68 -7.11 11.34 5.23
CA LYS A 68 -7.89 11.45 6.48
C LYS A 68 -9.33 10.95 6.33
N GLU A 69 -9.81 10.75 5.11
CA GLU A 69 -11.14 10.24 4.80
C GLU A 69 -11.21 8.71 4.83
N CYS A 70 -10.07 8.02 4.98
CA CYS A 70 -10.09 6.56 5.12
C CYS A 70 -10.88 6.16 6.39
N TRP A 71 -11.74 5.14 6.27
CA TRP A 71 -12.61 4.67 7.35
C TRP A 71 -11.85 4.33 8.64
N CYS A 72 -10.58 3.95 8.54
CA CYS A 72 -9.75 3.57 9.68
C CYS A 72 -9.51 4.73 10.66
N HIS A 73 -9.62 5.99 10.21
CA HIS A 73 -9.50 7.17 11.07
C HIS A 73 -10.70 7.36 12.01
N ASN A 74 -11.83 6.70 11.72
CA ASN A 74 -13.08 6.88 12.47
C ASN A 74 -13.40 5.70 13.39
N VAL A 75 -12.45 4.78 13.61
CA VAL A 75 -12.67 3.57 14.42
C VAL A 75 -11.47 3.27 15.32
N ILE A 76 -11.74 2.61 16.44
CA ILE A 76 -10.68 2.08 17.30
C ILE A 76 -10.22 0.72 16.76
N ILE A 77 -8.97 0.63 16.31
CA ILE A 77 -8.36 -0.62 15.87
C ILE A 77 -7.95 -1.45 17.10
N PRO A 78 -8.47 -2.67 17.31
CA PRO A 78 -8.09 -3.50 18.46
C PRO A 78 -6.60 -3.82 18.43
N LYS A 79 -5.88 -3.65 19.54
CA LYS A 79 -4.42 -3.91 19.57
C LYS A 79 -4.06 -5.35 19.18
N GLY A 80 -4.86 -6.33 19.60
CA GLY A 80 -4.59 -7.75 19.32
C GLY A 80 -4.58 -8.11 17.83
N ILE A 81 -5.25 -7.32 16.96
CA ILE A 81 -5.17 -7.55 15.51
C ILE A 81 -3.88 -7.01 14.89
N LEU A 82 -3.18 -6.10 15.58
CA LEU A 82 -1.87 -5.62 15.16
C LEU A 82 -0.77 -6.65 15.48
N ASP A 83 -0.99 -7.46 16.51
CA ASP A 83 -0.04 -8.50 16.94
C ASP A 83 0.03 -9.68 15.96
N ILE A 84 -1.02 -9.90 15.16
CA ILE A 84 -1.05 -10.96 14.13
C ILE A 84 -0.44 -10.53 12.79
N ILE A 85 -0.07 -9.25 12.64
CA ILE A 85 0.57 -8.77 11.41
C ILE A 85 2.02 -9.29 11.37
N PRO A 86 2.50 -9.84 10.24
CA PRO A 86 3.91 -10.15 10.05
C PRO A 86 4.82 -8.95 10.33
N GLU A 87 5.95 -9.16 10.99
CA GLU A 87 6.83 -8.08 11.46
C GLU A 87 7.32 -7.18 10.32
N ASP A 88 7.60 -7.76 9.16
CA ASP A 88 8.02 -7.05 7.96
C ASP A 88 6.92 -6.17 7.34
N LYS A 89 5.65 -6.39 7.71
CA LYS A 89 4.47 -5.65 7.23
C LYS A 89 3.91 -4.66 8.26
N LYS A 90 4.33 -4.75 9.53
CA LYS A 90 3.89 -3.82 10.59
C LYS A 90 4.27 -2.37 10.24
N GLY A 91 3.30 -1.47 10.32
CA GLY A 91 3.48 -0.05 9.99
C GLY A 91 3.72 0.24 8.50
N LYS A 92 3.69 -0.77 7.62
CA LYS A 92 3.93 -0.62 6.18
C LYS A 92 2.70 -0.89 5.32
N ALA A 93 1.76 -1.71 5.80
CA ALA A 93 0.55 -2.05 5.06
C ALA A 93 -0.71 -1.84 5.92
N CYS A 94 -1.79 -1.34 5.31
CA CYS A 94 -3.05 -1.18 6.01
C CYS A 94 -3.85 -2.50 6.07
N ILE A 95 -4.57 -2.70 7.18
CA ILE A 95 -5.55 -3.78 7.33
C ILE A 95 -6.86 -3.38 6.67
N CYS A 96 -7.49 -4.28 5.92
CA CYS A 96 -8.79 -4.01 5.32
C CYS A 96 -9.95 -4.02 6.34
N LYS A 97 -11.02 -3.28 6.03
CA LYS A 97 -12.21 -3.17 6.89
C LYS A 97 -12.80 -4.54 7.24
N SER A 98 -12.87 -5.45 6.26
CA SER A 98 -13.45 -6.78 6.46
C SER A 98 -12.66 -7.66 7.45
N CYS A 99 -11.33 -7.52 7.53
CA CYS A 99 -10.53 -8.23 8.53
C CYS A 99 -10.78 -7.68 9.95
N ILE A 100 -10.91 -6.35 10.08
CA ILE A 100 -11.25 -5.72 11.36
C ILE A 100 -12.65 -6.13 11.81
N ASP A 101 -13.63 -6.08 10.92
CA ASP A 101 -15.02 -6.45 11.25
C ASP A 101 -15.10 -7.93 11.65
N LYS A 102 -14.39 -8.81 10.94
CA LYS A 102 -14.30 -10.25 11.28
C LYS A 102 -13.63 -10.49 12.62
N TYR A 103 -12.58 -9.74 12.98
CA TYR A 103 -11.91 -9.89 14.27
C TYR A 103 -12.76 -9.44 15.46
N ARG A 104 -13.69 -8.51 15.24
CA ARG A 104 -14.62 -8.01 16.27
C ARG A 104 -15.84 -8.91 16.49
N SER A 105 -16.10 -9.85 15.57
CA SER A 105 -17.25 -10.76 15.61
C SER A 105 -16.92 -12.00 16.42
#